data_AF-A0A524Q4I3-F1
#
_entry.id   AF-A0A524Q4I3-F1
#
_cell.length_a   1.000
_cell.length_b   1.000
_cell.length_c   1.000
_cell.angle_alpha   90.00
_cell.angle_beta   90.00
_cell.angle_gamma   90.00
#
_symmetry.space_group_name_H-M   'P 1'
#
loop_
_entity.id
_entity.type
_entity.pdbx_description
1 polymer ?
#
loop_
_entity_poly.entity_id
_entity_poly.type
_entity_poly.pdbx_seq_one_letter_code
_entity_poly.pdbx_strand_id
1 'polypeptide(L)' 'MQVRTIAVISIAIIITILAMQNLTPIEVRVFFWQTSFPLVFVILITLILGFIAGYVVKSLLGVKRRMNEKNDDNA' A
#
# COMPACT_ATOMS: atom_id res chain seq x y z
N MET A 1 -13.08 -32.32 -4.52
CA MET A 1 -12.46 -30.98 -4.51
C MET A 1 -11.02 -31.12 -4.97
N GLN A 2 -10.54 -30.26 -5.88
CA GLN A 2 -9.14 -30.30 -6.28
C GLN A 2 -8.25 -29.90 -5.09
N VAL A 3 -7.16 -30.62 -4.85
CA VAL A 3 -6.20 -30.37 -3.76
C VAL A 3 -5.71 -28.91 -3.75
N ARG A 4 -5.62 -28.29 -4.94
CA ARG A 4 -5.30 -26.86 -5.12
C ARG A 4 -6.29 -25.94 -4.41
N THR A 5 -7.59 -26.20 -4.54
CA THR A 5 -8.64 -25.38 -3.90
C THR A 5 -8.58 -25.51 -2.38
N ILE A 6 -8.37 -26.73 -1.88
CA ILE A 6 -8.20 -26.98 -0.44
C ILE A 6 -6.97 -26.25 0.09
N ALA A 7 -5.84 -26.31 -0.62
CA ALA A 7 -4.62 -25.61 -0.23
C ALA A 7 -4.80 -24.09 -0.17
N VAL A 8 -5.44 -23.51 -1.20
CA VAL A 8 -5.71 -22.06 -1.23
C VAL A 8 -6.64 -21.64 -0.09
N ILE A 9 -7.72 -22.39 0.16
CA ILE A 9 -8.65 -22.11 1.26
C ILE A 9 -7.93 -22.22 2.61
N SER A 10 -7.14 -23.29 2.82
CA SER A 10 -6.37 -23.47 4.05
C SER A 10 -5.38 -22.32 4.28
N ILE A 11 -4.66 -21.88 3.24
CA ILE A 11 -3.75 -20.73 3.32
C ILE A 11 -4.51 -19.45 3.68
N ALA A 12 -5.65 -19.20 3.03
CA ALA A 12 -6.49 -18.03 3.32
C ALA A 12 -7.00 -18.02 4.78
N ILE A 13 -7.40 -19.18 5.30
CA ILE A 13 -7.82 -19.34 6.70
C ILE A 13 -6.65 -19.04 7.65
N ILE A 14 -5.47 -19.60 7.40
CA ILE A 14 -4.27 -19.36 8.23
C ILE A 14 -3.92 -17.87 8.24
N ILE A 15 -3.90 -17.21 7.07
CA ILE A 15 -3.66 -15.77 6.97
C ILE A 15 -4.69 -14.99 7.78
N THR A 16 -5.96 -15.36 7.69
CA THR A 16 -7.03 -14.71 8.45
C THR A 16 -6.84 -14.86 9.95
N ILE A 17 -6.50 -16.07 10.42
CA ILE A 17 -6.21 -16.34 11.84
C ILE A 17 -5.02 -15.51 12.31
N LEU A 18 -3.92 -15.49 11.55
CA LEU A 18 -2.75 -14.70 11.88
C LEU A 18 -3.07 -13.21 11.89
N ALA A 19 -3.86 -12.71 10.94
CA ALA A 19 -4.33 -11.33 10.93
C ALA A 19 -5.18 -11.01 12.17
N MET A 20 -6.11 -11.90 12.54
CA MET A 20 -6.97 -11.77 13.72
C MET A 20 -6.17 -11.82 15.03
N GLN A 21 -5.16 -12.68 15.13
CA GLN A 21 -4.28 -12.74 16.29
C GLN A 21 -3.36 -11.52 16.40
N ASN A 22 -3.00 -10.92 15.26
CA ASN A 22 -2.22 -9.68 15.21
C ASN A 22 -3.10 -8.42 15.22
N LEU A 23 -4.35 -8.53 15.72
CA LEU A 23 -5.24 -7.38 15.91
C LEU A 23 -4.88 -6.51 17.11
N THR A 24 -3.67 -6.64 17.65
CA THR A 24 -3.20 -5.80 18.75
C THR A 24 -3.43 -4.33 18.39
N PRO A 25 -4.32 -3.64 19.12
CA PRO A 25 -4.68 -2.27 18.80
C PRO A 25 -3.47 -1.38 19.09
N ILE A 26 -3.07 -0.59 18.09
CA ILE A 26 -2.02 0.41 18.21
C ILE A 26 -2.64 1.78 18.11
N GLU A 27 -2.17 2.66 19.00
CA GLU A 27 -2.45 4.08 19.03
C GLU A 27 -1.80 4.76 17.81
N VAL A 28 -2.62 5.22 16.87
CA VAL A 28 -2.17 5.99 15.71
C VAL A 28 -2.44 7.46 15.97
N ARG A 29 -1.38 8.27 15.95
CA ARG A 29 -1.46 9.73 16.03
C ARG A 29 -1.20 10.33 14.65
N VAL A 30 -2.19 11.03 14.11
CA VAL A 30 -2.08 11.76 12.84
C VAL A 30 -2.34 13.23 13.12
N PHE A 31 -1.29 14.05 13.05
CA PHE A 31 -1.33 15.46 13.46
C PHE A 31 -1.88 15.62 14.89
N PHE A 32 -3.14 16.05 15.04
CA PHE A 32 -3.82 16.24 16.32
C PHE A 32 -4.88 15.17 16.61
N TRP A 33 -5.04 14.19 15.73
CA TRP A 33 -6.04 13.12 15.87
C TRP A 33 -5.38 11.88 16.44
N GLN A 34 -6.08 11.22 17.36
CA GLN A 34 -5.67 9.97 18.00
C GLN A 34 -6.78 8.94 17.79
N THR A 35 -6.42 7.79 17.27
CA THR A 35 -7.36 6.69 16.99
C THR A 35 -6.65 5.35 17.14
N SER A 36 -7.35 4.33 17.61
CA SER A 36 -6.78 2.99 17.70
C SER A 36 -7.10 2.18 16.45
N PHE A 37 -6.09 1.61 15.81
CA PHE A 37 -6.27 0.65 14.72
C PHE A 37 -5.35 -0.56 14.93
N PRO A 38 -5.77 -1.76 14.47
CA PRO A 38 -4.85 -2.89 14.38
C PRO A 38 -3.63 -2.56 13.51
N LEU A 39 -2.43 -2.94 13.95
CA LEU A 39 -1.17 -2.67 13.24
C LEU A 39 -1.21 -3.10 11.77
N VAL A 40 -1.86 -4.23 11.49
CA VAL A 40 -1.96 -4.78 10.12
C VAL A 40 -2.60 -3.79 9.15
N PHE A 41 -3.65 -3.07 9.57
CA PHE A 41 -4.29 -2.07 8.71
C PHE A 41 -3.39 -0.87 8.47
N VAL A 42 -2.66 -0.44 9.50
CA VAL A 42 -1.70 0.68 9.39
C VAL A 42 -0.62 0.34 8.37
N ILE A 43 -0.04 -0.87 8.43
CA ILE A 43 0.98 -1.35 7.50
C ILE A 43 0.43 -1.42 6.06
N LEU A 44 -0.75 -2.00 5.87
CA LEU A 44 -1.35 -2.13 4.54
C LEU A 44 -1.65 -0.76 3.92
N ILE A 45 -2.26 0.15 4.69
CA ILE A 45 -2.58 1.51 4.23
C ILE A 45 -1.31 2.28 3.90
N THR A 46 -0.30 2.27 4.78
CA THR A 46 0.97 2.98 4.53
C THR A 46 1.72 2.42 3.32
N LEU A 47 1.71 1.10 3.11
CA LEU A 47 2.32 0.48 1.94
C LEU A 47 1.61 0.89 0.64
N ILE A 48 0.28 0.88 0.62
CA ILE A 48 -0.51 1.33 -0.53
C ILE A 48 -0.26 2.82 -0.81
N LEU A 49 -0.31 3.67 0.22
CA LEU A 49 -0.08 5.10 0.08
C LEU A 49 1.34 5.39 -0.42
N GLY A 50 2.35 4.72 0.11
CA GLY A 50 3.74 4.84 -0.34
C GLY A 50 3.92 4.43 -1.81
N PHE A 51 3.30 3.32 -2.22
CA PHE A 51 3.32 2.87 -3.61
C PHE A 51 2.65 3.87 -4.55
N ILE A 52 1.44 4.35 -4.20
CA ILE A 52 0.72 5.36 -4.98
C ILE A 52 1.54 6.64 -5.07
N ALA A 53 2.08 7.14 -3.96
CA ALA A 53 2.90 8.34 -3.93
C ALA A 53 4.14 8.19 -4.83
N GLY A 54 4.85 7.06 -4.74
CA GLY A 54 6.00 6.77 -5.60
C GLY A 54 5.62 6.73 -7.09
N TYR A 55 4.49 6.12 -7.43
CA TYR A 55 3.99 6.08 -8.80
C TYR A 55 3.65 7.48 -9.34
N VAL A 56 2.97 8.30 -8.53
CA VAL A 56 2.63 9.68 -8.87
C VAL A 56 3.90 10.51 -9.09
N VAL A 57 4.88 10.43 -8.18
CA VAL A 57 6.16 11.15 -8.31
C VAL A 57 6.89 10.76 -9.59
N LYS A 58 6.98 9.45 -9.90
CA LYS A 58 7.58 8.97 -11.15
C LYS A 58 6.88 9.56 -12.37
N SER A 59 5.54 9.59 -12.38
CA SER A 59 4.76 10.14 -13.48
C SER A 59 5.03 11.64 -13.69
N LEU A 60 5.01 12.42 -12.61
CA LEU A 60 5.26 13.87 -12.65
C LEU A 60 6.68 14.19 -13.16
N LEU A 61 7.69 13.46 -12.68
CA LEU A 61 9.07 13.62 -13.16
C LEU A 61 9.22 13.25 -14.64
N GLY A 62 8.53 12.19 -15.10
CA GLY A 62 8.50 11.80 -16.50
C GLY A 62 7.81 12.82 -17.41
N VAL A 63 6.73 13.46 -16.94
CA VAL A 63 6.06 14.56 -17.66
C VAL A 63 6.97 15.77 -17.77
N LYS A 64 7.64 16.17 -16.69
CA LYS A 64 8.57 17.31 -16.69
C LYS A 64 9.72 17.11 -17.69
N ARG A 65 10.28 15.90 -17.76
CA ARG A 65 11.38 15.60 -18.68
C ARG A 65 10.98 15.77 -20.15
N ARG A 66 9.78 15.29 -20.51
CA ARG A 66 9.25 15.42 -21.88
C ARG A 66 8.93 16.86 -22.27
N MET A 67 8.50 17.70 -21.32
CA MET A 67 8.29 19.12 -21.59
C MET A 67 9.61 19.87 -21.86
N ASN A 68 10.69 19.51 -21.15
CA ASN A 68 12.00 20.11 -21.39
C ASN A 68 12.58 19.70 -22.76
N GLU A 69 12.52 18.41 -23.12
CA GLU A 69 12.98 17.92 -24.44
C GLU A 69 12.26 18.65 -25.60
N LYS A 70 10.94 18.88 -25.49
CA LYS A 70 10.17 19.59 -26.52
C LYS A 70 10.52 21.09 -26.61
N ASN A 71 10.94 21.73 -25.52
CA ASN A 71 11.34 23.15 -25.57
C ASN A 71 12.71 23.34 -26.24
N ASP A 72 13.64 22.39 -26.04
CA ASP A 72 14.96 22.43 -26.67
C ASP A 72 14.88 22.14 -28.19
N ASP A 73 13.94 21.30 -28.64
CA ASP A 73 13.72 21.03 -30.08
C ASP A 73 13.09 22.20 -30.86
N ASN A 74 12.46 23.16 -30.16
CA ASN A 74 11.79 24.33 -30.76
C ASN A 74 12.58 25.64 -30.61
N ALA A 75 13.79 25.59 -30.05
CA ALA A 75 14.69 26.73 -29.85
C ALA A 75 15.78 26.77 -30.93
#